data_AF-A0A963UMJ7-F1
#
_entry.id   AF-A0A963UMJ7-F1
#
_cell.length_a   1.000
_cell.length_b   1.000
_cell.length_c   1.000
_cell.angle_alpha   90.00
_cell.angle_beta   90.00
_cell.angle_gamma   90.00
#
_symmetry.space_group_name_H-M   'P 1'
#
loop_
_entity.id
_entity.type
_entity.pdbx_description
1 polymer ?
#
loop_
_entity_poly.entity_id
_entity_poly.type
_entity_poly.pdbx_seq_one_letter_code
_entity_poly.pdbx_strand_id
1 'polypeptide(L)'
;MSFTYRETQIVKGMLARGDKQHDIAAFFGVNGGRVAEVANGSCDYPTAPAAEESKLPPPGPYVSLRTVFEVREILKEAVELIAGAGDVSGESELALDALQNAIKKLA
;
A
#
# COMPACT_ATOMS: atom_id res chain seq x y z
N MET A 1 3.81 -12.90 9.56
CA MET A 1 3.75 -11.63 10.33
C MET A 1 2.29 -11.41 10.68
N SER A 2 1.99 -11.11 11.95
CA SER A 2 0.64 -10.87 12.42
C SER A 2 0.34 -9.37 12.42
N PHE A 3 -0.93 -8.99 12.28
CA PHE A 3 -1.32 -7.60 12.36
C PHE A 3 -1.03 -7.04 13.75
N THR A 4 -0.53 -5.81 13.81
CA THR A 4 -0.48 -5.04 15.05
C THR A 4 -1.89 -4.76 15.57
N TYR A 5 -1.99 -4.28 16.82
CA TYR A 5 -3.28 -3.89 17.39
C TYR A 5 -4.01 -2.87 16.51
N ARG A 6 -3.30 -1.81 16.05
CA ARG A 6 -3.90 -0.76 15.21
C ARG A 6 -4.32 -1.28 13.83
N GLU A 7 -3.50 -2.09 13.19
CA GLU A 7 -3.86 -2.70 11.91
C GLU A 7 -5.09 -3.62 12.06
N THR A 8 -5.19 -4.36 13.16
CA THR A 8 -6.38 -5.18 13.45
C THR A 8 -7.64 -4.33 13.56
N GLN A 9 -7.58 -3.14 14.18
CA GLN A 9 -8.71 -2.21 14.21
C GLN A 9 -9.11 -1.75 12.80
N ILE A 10 -8.13 -1.42 11.96
CA ILE A 10 -8.37 -1.00 10.57
C ILE A 10 -8.98 -2.16 9.76
N VAL A 11 -8.41 -3.36 9.82
CA VAL A 11 -8.94 -4.56 9.15
C VAL A 11 -10.39 -4.82 9.57
N LYS A 12 -10.68 -4.74 10.88
CA LYS A 12 -12.05 -4.88 11.39
C LYS A 12 -12.99 -3.80 10.87
N GLY A 13 -12.52 -2.54 10.79
CA GLY A 13 -13.31 -1.46 10.20
C GLY A 13 -13.57 -1.65 8.71
N MET A 14 -12.57 -2.10 7.94
CA MET A 14 -12.73 -2.42 6.52
C MET A 14 -13.71 -3.59 6.32
N LEU A 15 -13.61 -4.65 7.14
CA LEU A 15 -14.58 -5.76 7.13
C LEU A 15 -16.00 -5.28 7.47
N ALA A 16 -16.15 -4.42 8.49
CA ALA A 16 -17.45 -3.87 8.89
C ALA A 16 -18.06 -2.95 7.81
N ARG A 17 -17.23 -2.23 7.06
CA ARG A 17 -17.65 -1.43 5.88
C ARG A 17 -18.11 -2.31 4.71
N GLY A 18 -17.74 -3.60 4.70
CA GLY A 18 -18.10 -4.55 3.64
C GLY A 18 -17.01 -4.75 2.59
N ASP A 19 -15.77 -4.31 2.86
CA ASP A 19 -14.64 -4.51 1.95
C ASP A 19 -14.34 -6.01 1.79
N LYS A 20 -13.93 -6.41 0.59
CA LYS A 20 -13.59 -7.81 0.31
C LYS A 20 -12.26 -8.18 0.98
N GLN A 21 -12.18 -9.36 1.58
CA GLN A 21 -10.98 -9.80 2.30
C GLN A 21 -9.71 -9.80 1.44
N HIS A 22 -9.82 -10.10 0.14
CA HIS A 22 -8.66 -10.06 -0.77
C HIS A 22 -8.20 -8.62 -1.07
N ASP A 23 -9.11 -7.65 -1.11
CA ASP A 23 -8.74 -6.23 -1.26
C ASP A 23 -8.06 -5.74 0.03
N ILE A 24 -8.59 -6.09 1.20
CA ILE A 24 -7.95 -5.79 2.49
C ILE A 24 -6.55 -6.40 2.53
N ALA A 25 -6.39 -7.66 2.12
CA ALA A 25 -5.09 -8.32 2.08
C ALA A 25 -4.10 -7.64 1.13
N ALA A 26 -4.57 -7.19 -0.03
CA ALA A 26 -3.78 -6.43 -0.99
C ALA A 26 -3.30 -5.10 -0.41
N PHE A 27 -4.15 -4.37 0.32
CA PHE A 27 -3.79 -3.10 0.95
C PHE A 27 -2.61 -3.23 1.93
N PHE A 28 -2.64 -4.27 2.77
CA PHE A 28 -1.59 -4.52 3.76
C PHE A 28 -0.40 -5.31 3.21
N GLY A 29 -0.47 -5.80 1.98
CA GLY A 29 0.58 -6.66 1.40
C GLY A 29 0.75 -7.99 2.15
N VAL A 30 -0.34 -8.57 2.67
CA VAL A 30 -0.32 -9.81 3.47
C VAL A 30 -1.08 -10.96 2.80
N ASN A 31 -0.90 -12.17 3.32
CA ASN A 31 -1.69 -13.32 2.90
C ASN A 31 -3.16 -13.19 3.34
N GLY A 32 -4.11 -13.51 2.45
CA GLY A 32 -5.55 -13.42 2.72
C GLY A 32 -6.03 -14.21 3.96
N GLY A 33 -5.34 -15.30 4.31
CA GLY A 33 -5.61 -16.05 5.53
C GLY A 33 -5.44 -15.22 6.82
N ARG A 34 -4.56 -14.22 6.82
CA ARG A 34 -4.41 -13.29 7.96
C ARG A 34 -5.66 -12.41 8.14
N VAL A 35 -6.27 -11.98 7.04
CA VAL A 35 -7.55 -11.24 7.10
C VAL A 35 -8.67 -12.16 7.55
N ALA A 36 -8.69 -13.41 7.09
CA ALA A 36 -9.67 -14.41 7.52
C ALA A 36 -9.59 -14.72 9.03
N GLU A 37 -8.38 -14.78 9.60
CA GLU A 37 -8.16 -14.91 11.05
C GLU A 37 -8.72 -13.72 11.84
N VAL A 38 -8.59 -12.50 11.32
CA VAL A 38 -9.23 -11.33 11.95
C VAL A 38 -10.76 -11.43 11.84
N ALA A 39 -11.27 -11.83 10.68
CA ALA A 39 -12.71 -11.94 10.42
C ALA A 39 -13.40 -12.99 11.30
N ASN A 40 -12.72 -14.10 11.61
CA ASN A 40 -13.27 -15.17 12.44
C ASN A 40 -12.88 -15.08 13.93
N GLY A 41 -12.11 -14.05 14.32
CA GLY A 41 -11.68 -13.84 15.70
C GLY A 41 -10.48 -14.68 16.15
N SER A 42 -9.82 -15.42 15.26
CA SER A 42 -8.62 -16.23 15.55
C SER A 42 -7.31 -15.44 15.34
N CYS A 43 -7.30 -14.16 15.71
CA CYS A 43 -6.12 -13.29 15.61
C CYS A 43 -5.60 -12.90 16.99
N ASP A 44 -4.44 -12.24 17.06
CA ASP A 44 -3.80 -11.84 18.32
C ASP A 44 -4.61 -10.81 19.12
N TYR A 45 -5.48 -10.04 18.43
CA TYR A 45 -6.27 -8.96 19.03
C TYR A 45 -7.77 -9.13 18.75
N PRO A 46 -8.41 -10.20 19.25
CA PRO A 46 -9.80 -10.54 18.93
C PRO A 46 -10.78 -9.51 19.51
N THR A 47 -10.40 -8.80 20.58
CA THR A 47 -11.22 -7.79 21.25
C THR A 47 -10.94 -6.36 20.77
N ALA A 48 -9.98 -6.14 19.87
CA ALA A 48 -9.73 -4.81 19.31
C ALA A 48 -11.01 -4.26 18.64
N PRO A 49 -11.42 -3.01 18.92
CA PRO A 49 -12.60 -2.43 18.30
C PRO A 49 -12.33 -2.13 16.82
N ALA A 50 -13.37 -2.10 15.99
CA ALA A 50 -13.25 -1.62 14.62
C ALA A 50 -12.86 -0.12 14.60
N ALA A 51 -11.95 0.26 13.70
CA ALA A 51 -11.64 1.66 13.46
C ALA A 51 -12.84 2.37 12.81
N GLU A 52 -12.99 3.66 13.13
CA GLU A 52 -14.00 4.54 12.53
C GLU A 52 -13.71 4.75 11.04
N GLU A 53 -14.77 4.99 10.24
CA GLU A 53 -14.68 5.11 8.79
C GLU A 53 -13.70 6.21 8.32
N SER A 54 -13.60 7.31 9.07
CA SER A 54 -12.67 8.42 8.80
C SER A 54 -11.18 8.04 8.92
N LYS A 55 -10.88 6.90 9.54
CA LYS A 55 -9.51 6.38 9.74
C LYS A 55 -9.20 5.20 8.81
N LEU A 56 -10.18 4.77 8.00
CA LEU A 56 -9.98 3.68 7.06
C LEU A 56 -9.35 4.20 5.76
N PRO A 57 -8.56 3.38 5.07
CA PRO A 57 -8.19 3.69 3.70
C PRO A 57 -9.44 3.77 2.81
N PRO A 58 -9.34 4.41 1.63
CA PRO A 58 -10.40 4.37 0.61
C PRO A 58 -10.79 2.93 0.29
N PRO A 59 -12.07 2.64 -0.02
CA PRO A 59 -12.49 1.29 -0.40
C PRO A 59 -11.77 0.84 -1.68
N GLY A 60 -11.44 -0.46 -1.73
CA GLY A 60 -10.79 -1.08 -2.89
C GLY A 60 -11.68 -1.19 -4.13
N PRO A 61 -11.17 -1.80 -5.21
CA PRO A 61 -9.95 -2.60 -5.28
C PRO A 61 -8.68 -1.77 -5.26
N TYR A 62 -7.62 -2.30 -4.65
CA TYR A 62 -6.30 -1.67 -4.65
C TYR A 62 -5.45 -2.14 -5.84
N VAL A 63 -4.45 -1.34 -6.19
CA VAL A 63 -3.56 -1.63 -7.32
C VAL A 63 -2.90 -3.00 -7.16
N SER A 64 -2.79 -3.74 -8.27
CA SER A 64 -2.15 -5.05 -8.26
C SER A 64 -0.63 -4.92 -8.11
N LEU A 65 0.03 -5.94 -7.53
CA LEU A 65 1.50 -6.01 -7.48
C LEU A 65 2.14 -5.92 -8.87
N ARG A 66 1.47 -6.43 -9.90
CA ARG A 66 1.90 -6.30 -11.29
C ARG A 66 1.94 -4.85 -11.73
N THR A 67 0.87 -4.09 -11.44
CA THR A 67 0.79 -2.66 -11.76
C THR A 67 1.87 -1.88 -11.01
N VAL A 68 2.13 -2.20 -9.74
CA VAL A 68 3.21 -1.59 -8.96
C VAL A 68 4.57 -1.84 -9.61
N PHE A 69 4.84 -3.06 -10.06
CA PHE A 69 6.07 -3.40 -10.77
C PHE A 69 6.20 -2.63 -12.09
N GLU A 70 5.16 -2.63 -12.91
CA GLU A 70 5.13 -1.92 -14.20
C GLU A 70 5.38 -0.41 -14.02
N VAL A 71 4.70 0.22 -13.05
CA VAL A 71 4.90 1.65 -12.73
C VAL A 71 6.33 1.91 -12.27
N ARG A 72 6.90 1.03 -11.44
CA ARG A 72 8.27 1.19 -10.95
C ARG A 72 9.29 1.14 -12.09
N GLU A 73 9.14 0.23 -13.05
CA GLU A 73 10.06 0.17 -14.19
C GLU A 73 9.93 1.41 -15.08
N ILE A 74 8.71 1.91 -15.32
CA ILE A 74 8.48 3.18 -16.04
C ILE A 74 9.17 4.36 -15.32
N LEU A 75 9.11 4.41 -13.99
CA LEU A 75 9.77 5.46 -13.22
C LEU A 75 11.30 5.39 -13.33
N LYS A 76 11.89 4.20 -13.40
CA LYS A 76 13.33 4.04 -13.63
C LYS A 76 13.74 4.51 -15.02
N GLU A 77 12.97 4.14 -16.04
CA GLU A 77 13.17 4.61 -17.41
C GLU A 77 13.11 6.15 -17.48
N ALA A 78 12.15 6.76 -16.78
CA ALA A 78 12.05 8.23 -16.70
C ALA A 78 13.29 8.86 -16.06
N VAL A 79 13.82 8.27 -14.97
CA VAL A 79 15.06 8.73 -14.34
C VAL A 79 16.25 8.63 -15.30
N GLU A 80 16.38 7.52 -16.03
CA GLU A 80 17.46 7.34 -17.01
C GLU A 80 17.38 8.35 -18.15
N LEU A 81 16.18 8.62 -18.67
CA LEU A 81 15.96 9.60 -19.74
C LEU A 81 16.32 11.03 -19.29
N ILE A 82 15.90 11.43 -18.09
CA ILE A 82 16.18 12.77 -17.55
C ILE A 82 17.67 12.92 -17.27
N ALA A 83 18.30 11.94 -16.62
CA ALA A 83 19.73 11.96 -16.33
C ALA A 83 20.58 11.95 -17.61
N GLY A 84 20.15 11.17 -18.62
CA GLY A 84 20.81 11.09 -19.92
C GLY A 84 20.68 12.34 -20.79
N ALA A 85 19.67 13.17 -20.55
CA ALA A 85 19.48 14.44 -21.27
C ALA A 85 20.55 15.49 -20.94
N GLY A 86 21.29 15.32 -19.83
CA GLY A 86 22.39 16.20 -19.44
C GLY A 86 21.95 17.58 -18.96
N ASP A 87 20.66 17.78 -18.66
CA ASP A 87 20.16 19.00 -18.04
C ASP A 87 20.50 19.04 -16.55
N VAL A 88 21.28 20.05 -16.16
CA VAL A 88 21.74 20.31 -14.79
C VAL A 88 20.96 21.44 -14.12
N SER A 89 19.79 21.80 -14.66
CA SER A 89 18.88 22.74 -14.01
C SER A 89 18.46 22.23 -12.63
N GLY A 90 18.23 23.14 -11.68
CA GLY A 90 17.68 22.77 -10.36
C GLY A 90 16.30 22.12 -10.46
N GLU A 91 15.56 22.40 -11.54
CA GLU A 91 14.27 21.76 -11.85
C GLU A 91 14.44 20.27 -12.19
N SER A 92 15.48 19.95 -12.98
CA SER A 92 15.87 18.56 -13.29
C SER A 92 16.29 17.80 -12.04
N GLU A 93 17.09 18.40 -11.16
CA GLU A 93 17.50 17.77 -9.89
C GLU A 93 16.29 17.48 -8.97
N LEU A 94 15.36 18.43 -8.84
CA LEU A 94 14.14 18.24 -8.05
C LEU A 94 13.24 17.14 -8.63
N ALA A 95 13.13 17.06 -9.96
CA ALA A 95 12.37 16.01 -10.62
C ALA A 95 12.98 14.62 -10.37
N LEU A 96 14.30 14.50 -10.48
CA LEU A 96 15.02 13.25 -10.22
C LEU A 96 14.86 12.78 -8.77
N ASP A 97 14.98 13.68 -7.79
CA ASP A 97 14.77 13.34 -6.37
C ASP A 97 13.33 12.86 -6.12
N ALA A 98 12.33 13.54 -6.70
CA ALA A 98 10.93 13.14 -6.57
C ALA A 98 10.67 11.73 -7.15
N LEU A 99 11.24 11.43 -8.32
CA LEU A 99 11.11 10.11 -8.96
C LEU A 99 11.84 9.01 -8.18
N GLN A 100 13.04 9.27 -7.68
CA GLN A 100 13.78 8.32 -6.84
C GLN A 100 13.05 8.04 -5.53
N ASN A 101 12.46 9.06 -4.91
CA ASN A 101 11.61 8.91 -3.74
C ASN A 101 10.36 8.08 -4.04
N ALA A 102 9.75 8.23 -5.22
CA ALA A 102 8.63 7.39 -5.65
C ALA A 102 9.06 5.92 -5.83
N ILE A 103 10.19 5.67 -6.51
CA ILE A 103 10.74 4.32 -6.70
C ILE A 103 11.00 3.64 -5.34
N LYS A 104 11.57 4.36 -4.38
CA LYS A 104 11.85 3.85 -3.03
C LYS A 104 10.59 3.44 -2.27
N LYS A 105 9.46 4.12 -2.51
CA LYS A 105 8.16 3.79 -1.89
C LYS A 105 7.47 2.58 -2.53
N LEU A 106 7.86 2.21 -3.75
CA LEU A 106 7.33 1.05 -4.48
C LEU A 106 8.23 -0.20 -4.35
N ALA A 107 9.28 -0.13 -3.52
CA ALA A 107 10.23 -1.22 -3.23
C ALA A 107 9.86 -1.96 -1.95
#